data_AF-B7PNZ1-F1
#
_entry.id   AF-B7PNZ1-F1
#
_cell.length_a   1.000
_cell.length_b   1.000
_cell.length_c   1.000
_cell.angle_alpha   90.00
_cell.angle_beta   90.00
_cell.angle_gamma   90.00
#
_symmetry.space_group_name_H-M   'P 1'
#
loop_
_entity.id
_entity.type
_entity.pdbx_description
1 polymer ?
#
loop_
_entity_poly.entity_id
_entity_poly.type
_entity_poly.pdbx_seq_one_letter_code
_entity_poly.pdbx_strand_id
1 'polypeptide(L)'
;MQPSPQASDTNLMDIEEKSLQIFKTTAPFLREDGVKERPWLDVSLPWYAKVFLWLLSFAQLPSSLALVPDGHRRWAKQRGAPLHLGHIKGSSLLEQVQAAVLALGVRESYVFTFSVRNFGRPEKQRVDLFNHMKRSFDSICNNWEFYQKKEWSFRTRGDIERFPKELHKRAAKMELLTHQTSAKSNIYSCGPYESRHQITRMAVTLCHAVRDGLLEPR
;
A
#
# COMPACT_ATOMS: atom_id res chain seq x y z
N MET A 1 45.55 9.53 -42.33
CA MET A 1 44.64 9.78 -41.19
C MET A 1 43.23 9.55 -41.70
N GLN A 2 42.58 8.46 -41.28
CA GLN A 2 41.19 8.18 -41.66
C GLN A 2 40.23 9.01 -40.79
N PRO A 3 39.11 9.51 -41.33
CA PRO A 3 38.13 10.24 -40.56
C PRO A 3 37.33 9.29 -39.65
N SER A 4 37.02 9.76 -38.44
CA SER A 4 36.12 9.13 -37.47
C SER A 4 34.76 8.81 -38.10
N PRO A 5 34.15 7.62 -37.86
CA PRO A 5 32.78 7.38 -38.30
C PRO A 5 31.85 8.28 -37.49
N GLN A 6 31.11 9.16 -38.18
CA GLN A 6 29.95 9.83 -37.62
C GLN A 6 28.96 8.74 -37.18
N ALA A 7 28.59 8.77 -35.89
CA ALA A 7 27.49 7.97 -35.37
C ALA A 7 26.23 8.36 -36.14
N SER A 8 25.80 7.49 -37.04
CA SER A 8 24.72 7.77 -37.98
C SER A 8 23.38 7.80 -37.23
N ASP A 9 22.55 8.80 -37.53
CA ASP A 9 21.15 8.95 -37.08
C ASP A 9 20.24 7.76 -37.43
N THR A 10 20.78 6.77 -38.13
CA THR A 10 20.14 5.52 -38.55
C THR A 10 19.77 4.59 -37.39
N ASN A 11 20.28 4.83 -36.17
CA ASN A 11 20.03 3.93 -35.03
C ASN A 11 18.85 4.37 -34.13
N LEU A 12 18.48 5.66 -34.12
CA LEU A 12 17.39 6.17 -33.29
C LEU A 12 16.01 5.96 -33.93
N MET A 13 15.89 6.21 -35.23
CA MET A 13 14.67 5.95 -35.99
C MET A 13 14.31 4.45 -36.03
N ASP A 14 15.33 3.58 -36.13
CA ASP A 14 15.16 2.13 -36.15
C ASP A 14 14.75 1.58 -34.76
N ILE A 15 15.18 2.22 -33.67
CA ILE A 15 14.71 1.92 -32.31
C ILE A 15 13.27 2.41 -32.10
N GLU A 16 12.91 3.61 -32.59
CA GLU A 16 11.55 4.14 -32.51
C GLU A 16 10.55 3.32 -33.34
N GLU A 17 10.92 2.91 -34.55
CA GLU A 17 10.08 2.02 -35.39
C GLU A 17 9.96 0.61 -34.80
N LYS A 18 11.05 0.03 -34.27
CA LYS A 18 11.00 -1.27 -33.57
C LYS A 18 10.18 -1.21 -32.28
N SER A 19 10.27 -0.12 -31.53
CA SER A 19 9.44 0.06 -30.33
C SER A 19 7.98 0.29 -30.67
N LEU A 20 7.65 1.02 -31.75
CA LEU A 20 6.29 1.14 -32.29
C LEU A 20 5.73 -0.19 -32.83
N GLN A 21 6.57 -1.09 -33.37
CA GLN A 21 6.15 -2.45 -33.74
C GLN A 21 5.84 -3.33 -32.53
N ILE A 22 6.59 -3.22 -31.43
CA ILE A 22 6.28 -3.91 -30.16
C ILE A 22 4.91 -3.48 -29.61
N PHE A 23 4.51 -2.22 -29.83
CA PHE A 23 3.17 -1.72 -29.45
C PHE A 23 2.03 -2.23 -30.36
N LYS A 24 2.34 -2.68 -31.59
CA LYS A 24 1.35 -3.24 -32.54
C LYS A 24 1.18 -4.75 -32.44
N THR A 25 2.10 -5.45 -31.77
CA THR A 25 1.93 -6.86 -31.43
C THR A 25 1.12 -7.00 -30.16
N THR A 26 -0.16 -7.34 -30.29
CA THR A 26 -0.97 -7.86 -29.17
C THR A 26 -0.20 -9.01 -28.53
N ALA A 27 0.29 -8.82 -27.31
CA ALA A 27 1.12 -9.79 -26.62
C ALA A 27 0.39 -11.15 -26.51
N PRO A 28 0.99 -12.25 -26.98
CA PRO A 28 0.32 -13.53 -27.07
C PRO A 28 0.38 -14.26 -25.71
N PHE A 29 -0.79 -14.71 -25.23
CA PHE A 29 -1.05 -15.68 -24.13
C PHE A 29 -0.74 -15.19 -22.70
N LEU A 30 -1.71 -14.96 -21.81
CA LEU A 30 -2.63 -15.91 -21.13
C LEU A 30 -1.88 -17.02 -20.37
N ARG A 31 -1.58 -16.76 -19.08
CA ARG A 31 -1.87 -17.81 -18.10
C ARG A 31 -3.38 -18.05 -18.16
N GLU A 32 -3.81 -19.30 -18.07
CA GLU A 32 -5.22 -19.64 -17.84
C GLU A 32 -5.60 -19.38 -16.37
N ASP A 33 -5.23 -18.23 -15.81
CA ASP A 33 -5.61 -17.81 -14.46
C ASP A 33 -6.87 -16.93 -14.44
N GLY A 34 -7.55 -16.78 -15.59
CA GLY A 34 -8.85 -16.10 -15.68
C GLY A 34 -8.81 -14.60 -15.39
N VAL A 35 -7.63 -14.00 -15.22
CA VAL A 35 -7.46 -12.56 -14.96
C VAL A 35 -7.53 -11.79 -16.27
N LYS A 36 -8.75 -11.47 -16.71
CA LYS A 36 -9.03 -10.71 -17.94
C LYS A 36 -8.71 -9.21 -17.84
N GLU A 37 -8.55 -8.65 -16.65
CA GLU A 37 -8.28 -7.22 -16.43
C GLU A 37 -6.91 -7.01 -15.79
N ARG A 38 -6.10 -6.12 -16.37
CA ARG A 38 -4.78 -5.73 -15.86
C ARG A 38 -4.84 -4.29 -15.29
N PRO A 39 -5.36 -4.10 -14.07
CA PRO A 39 -5.69 -2.80 -13.50
C PRO A 39 -4.49 -1.85 -13.30
N TRP A 40 -3.25 -2.31 -13.44
CA TRP A 40 -2.05 -1.45 -13.38
C TRP A 40 -1.78 -0.69 -14.68
N LEU A 41 -2.41 -1.05 -15.82
CA LEU A 41 -2.31 -0.25 -17.05
C LEU A 41 -2.95 1.14 -16.88
N ASP A 42 -3.97 1.25 -16.01
CA ASP A 42 -4.72 2.48 -15.72
C ASP A 42 -4.00 3.41 -14.72
N VAL A 43 -2.88 2.98 -14.13
CA VAL A 43 -2.07 3.83 -13.26
C VAL A 43 -1.17 4.71 -14.14
N SER A 44 -1.13 6.02 -13.84
CA SER A 44 -0.26 6.98 -14.52
C SER A 44 1.21 6.74 -14.14
N LEU A 45 1.81 5.74 -14.76
CA LEU A 45 3.21 5.37 -14.62
C LEU A 45 3.97 5.64 -15.92
N PRO A 46 5.25 6.06 -15.84
CA PRO A 46 6.11 6.14 -17.02
C PRO A 46 6.16 4.81 -17.77
N TRP A 47 6.36 4.85 -19.08
CA TRP A 47 6.33 3.65 -19.94
C TRP A 47 7.31 2.57 -19.48
N TYR A 48 8.53 2.94 -19.04
CA TYR A 48 9.53 2.00 -18.56
C TYR A 48 9.09 1.27 -17.29
N ALA A 49 8.34 1.94 -16.41
CA ALA A 49 7.80 1.31 -15.21
C ALA A 49 6.72 0.30 -15.57
N LYS A 50 5.89 0.58 -16.58
CA LYS A 50 4.90 -0.39 -17.10
C LYS A 50 5.59 -1.63 -17.69
N VAL A 51 6.69 -1.45 -18.44
CA VAL A 51 7.50 -2.57 -18.95
C VAL A 51 8.09 -3.40 -17.81
N PHE A 52 8.64 -2.76 -16.78
CA PHE A 52 9.19 -3.46 -15.62
C PHE A 52 8.12 -4.24 -14.84
N LEU A 53 6.95 -3.65 -14.63
CA LEU A 53 5.81 -4.32 -14.00
C LEU A 53 5.32 -5.51 -14.83
N TRP A 54 5.32 -5.38 -16.16
CA TRP A 54 5.03 -6.49 -17.05
C TRP A 54 6.05 -7.62 -16.92
N LEU A 55 7.35 -7.32 -16.87
CA LEU A 55 8.39 -8.34 -16.59
C LEU A 55 8.20 -9.00 -15.22
N LEU A 56 7.89 -8.22 -14.18
CA LEU A 56 7.62 -8.73 -12.84
C LEU A 56 6.38 -9.63 -12.77
N SER A 57 5.42 -9.48 -13.69
CA SER A 57 4.23 -10.34 -13.73
C SER A 57 4.55 -11.81 -14.07
N PHE A 58 5.73 -12.08 -14.65
CA PHE A 58 6.24 -13.43 -14.86
C PHE A 58 6.99 -13.98 -13.64
N ALA A 59 7.37 -13.12 -12.69
CA ALA A 59 8.06 -13.53 -11.48
C ALA A 59 7.08 -14.03 -10.41
N GLN A 60 7.57 -14.86 -9.49
CA GLN A 60 6.78 -15.24 -8.33
C GLN A 60 6.72 -14.07 -7.34
N LEU A 61 5.53 -13.46 -7.25
CA LEU A 61 5.29 -12.33 -6.34
C LEU A 61 5.11 -12.81 -4.89
N PRO A 62 5.53 -12.00 -3.91
CA PRO A 62 5.25 -12.30 -2.52
C PRO A 62 3.74 -12.25 -2.26
N SER A 63 3.25 -13.16 -1.41
CA SER A 63 1.84 -13.15 -1.00
C SER A 63 1.51 -11.96 -0.10
N SER A 64 2.49 -11.44 0.65
CA SER A 64 2.34 -10.33 1.57
C SER A 64 3.49 -9.31 1.48
N LEU A 65 3.17 -8.03 1.71
CA LEU A 65 4.14 -6.94 1.74
C LEU A 65 3.84 -6.00 2.93
N ALA A 66 4.87 -5.62 3.68
CA ALA A 66 4.77 -4.61 4.72
C ALA A 66 5.47 -3.30 4.30
N LEU A 67 4.75 -2.19 4.38
CA LEU A 67 5.19 -0.84 4.04
C LEU A 67 5.32 -0.02 5.33
N VAL A 68 6.53 0.46 5.60
CA VAL A 68 6.83 1.35 6.72
C VAL A 68 7.14 2.75 6.17
N PRO A 69 6.15 3.64 6.09
CA PRO A 69 6.37 4.99 5.59
C PRO A 69 7.20 5.78 6.62
N ASP A 70 8.47 6.04 6.28
CA ASP A 70 9.39 6.88 7.06
C ASP A 70 9.94 8.03 6.21
N GLY A 71 10.51 9.03 6.88
CA GLY A 71 11.25 10.10 6.22
C GLY A 71 10.44 11.35 5.88
N HIS A 72 9.13 11.39 6.15
CA HIS A 72 8.29 12.58 5.89
C HIS A 72 8.83 13.86 6.55
N ARG A 73 9.33 13.73 7.79
CA ARG A 73 10.00 14.81 8.53
C ARG A 73 11.28 15.29 7.85
N ARG A 74 12.12 14.34 7.40
CA ARG A 74 13.39 14.63 6.71
C ARG A 74 13.13 15.30 5.37
N TRP A 75 12.14 14.79 4.61
CA TRP A 75 11.72 15.35 3.33
C TRP A 75 11.21 16.79 3.46
N ALA A 76 10.39 17.07 4.48
CA ALA A 76 9.88 18.42 4.74
C ALA A 76 11.02 19.39 5.11
N LYS A 77 11.92 18.97 6.01
CA LYS A 77 13.09 19.77 6.43
C LYS A 77 14.01 20.11 5.25
N GLN A 78 14.31 19.13 4.38
CA GLN A 78 15.17 19.34 3.21
C GLN A 78 14.60 20.34 2.19
N ARG A 79 13.28 20.55 2.19
CA ARG A 79 12.59 21.43 1.25
C ARG A 79 12.10 22.73 1.89
N GLY A 80 12.45 22.99 3.15
CA GLY A 80 11.91 24.14 3.90
C GLY A 80 10.38 24.10 4.03
N ALA A 81 9.76 22.94 3.84
CA ALA A 81 8.31 22.79 3.81
C ALA A 81 7.74 22.51 5.20
N PRO A 82 6.51 22.95 5.50
CA PRO A 82 5.79 22.55 6.71
C PRO A 82 5.66 21.03 6.84
N LEU A 83 5.74 20.52 8.08
CA LEU A 83 5.67 19.07 8.36
C LEU A 83 4.41 18.40 7.79
N HIS A 84 3.27 19.08 7.84
CA HIS A 84 2.02 18.52 7.33
C HIS A 84 2.10 18.20 5.82
N LEU A 85 2.82 18.98 5.02
CA LEU A 85 3.03 18.70 3.60
C LEU A 85 3.85 17.42 3.38
N GLY A 86 4.83 17.17 4.24
CA GLY A 86 5.57 15.91 4.22
C GLY A 86 4.68 14.70 4.46
N HIS A 87 3.71 14.81 5.38
CA HIS A 87 2.73 13.75 5.63
C HIS A 87 1.77 13.53 4.45
N ILE A 88 1.29 14.61 3.83
CA ILE A 88 0.41 14.53 2.66
C ILE A 88 1.14 13.88 1.49
N LYS A 89 2.36 14.34 1.17
CA LYS A 89 3.14 13.78 0.05
C LYS A 89 3.53 12.33 0.30
N GLY A 90 3.87 12.00 1.55
CA GLY A 90 4.12 10.64 1.99
C GLY A 90 2.94 9.70 1.81
N SER A 91 1.74 10.15 2.21
CA SER A 91 0.52 9.35 2.11
C SER A 91 0.11 9.12 0.66
N SER A 92 0.18 10.17 -0.17
CA SER A 92 -0.13 10.04 -1.60
C SER A 92 0.82 9.06 -2.32
N LEU A 93 2.12 9.10 -2.01
CA LEU A 93 3.08 8.14 -2.57
C LEU A 93 2.79 6.71 -2.10
N LEU A 94 2.48 6.56 -0.81
CA LEU A 94 2.15 5.27 -0.21
C LEU A 94 0.90 4.65 -0.84
N GLU A 95 -0.15 5.44 -1.06
CA GLU A 95 -1.38 5.01 -1.75
C GLU A 95 -1.07 4.54 -3.18
N GLN A 96 -0.21 5.26 -3.92
CA GLN A 96 0.20 4.86 -5.27
C GLN A 96 0.97 3.54 -5.28
N VAL A 97 1.96 3.39 -4.38
CA VAL A 97 2.75 2.17 -4.25
C VAL A 97 1.87 0.99 -3.85
N GLN A 98 0.98 1.20 -2.88
CA GLN A 98 0.05 0.17 -2.43
C GLN A 98 -0.88 -0.26 -3.57
N ALA A 99 -1.50 0.68 -4.29
CA ALA A 99 -2.36 0.36 -5.43
C ALA A 99 -1.62 -0.42 -6.51
N ALA A 100 -0.38 -0.05 -6.82
CA ALA A 100 0.44 -0.77 -7.81
C ALA A 100 0.74 -2.22 -7.37
N VAL A 101 1.13 -2.41 -6.11
CA VAL A 101 1.45 -3.74 -5.55
C VAL A 101 0.22 -4.65 -5.49
N LEU A 102 -0.93 -4.12 -5.09
CA LEU A 102 -2.18 -4.87 -5.08
C LEU A 102 -2.66 -5.20 -6.49
N ALA A 103 -2.49 -4.28 -7.44
CA ALA A 103 -2.79 -4.51 -8.83
C ALA A 103 -1.94 -5.67 -9.40
N LEU A 104 -0.67 -5.79 -9.02
CA LEU A 104 0.18 -6.93 -9.41
C LEU A 104 -0.27 -8.29 -8.86
N GLY A 105 -1.20 -8.32 -7.90
CA GLY A 105 -1.75 -9.57 -7.33
C GLY A 105 -1.21 -9.93 -5.94
N VAL A 106 -0.56 -9.01 -5.23
CA VAL A 106 -0.22 -9.24 -3.82
C VAL A 106 -1.51 -9.31 -2.99
N ARG A 107 -1.64 -10.39 -2.21
CA ARG A 107 -2.87 -10.70 -1.46
C ARG A 107 -2.98 -9.93 -0.16
N GLU A 108 -1.86 -9.61 0.49
CA GLU A 108 -1.87 -8.88 1.76
C GLU A 108 -0.89 -7.70 1.75
N SER A 109 -1.38 -6.50 2.02
CA SER A 109 -0.56 -5.30 2.19
C SER A 109 -0.71 -4.78 3.61
N TYR A 110 0.39 -4.65 4.35
CA TYR A 110 0.44 -4.09 5.68
C TYR A 110 1.05 -2.71 5.63
N VAL A 111 0.41 -1.73 6.25
CA VAL A 111 0.89 -0.36 6.29
C VAL A 111 1.06 0.06 7.73
N PHE A 112 2.27 0.43 8.11
CA PHE A 112 2.53 0.98 9.44
C PHE A 112 2.05 2.43 9.51
N THR A 113 0.88 2.66 10.13
CA THR A 113 0.23 3.97 10.14
C THR A 113 0.48 4.74 11.44
N PHE A 114 0.50 4.06 12.59
CA PHE A 114 0.67 4.72 13.89
C PHE A 114 1.35 3.84 14.93
N SER A 115 2.43 4.33 15.56
CA SER A 115 3.10 3.61 16.66
C SER A 115 2.45 3.92 18.01
N VAL A 116 2.43 2.97 18.94
CA VAL A 116 2.09 3.23 20.35
C VAL A 116 2.96 4.36 20.93
N ARG A 117 4.25 4.42 20.56
CA ARG A 117 5.15 5.52 20.99
C ARG A 117 4.73 6.90 20.49
N ASN A 118 3.86 7.00 19.48
CA ASN A 118 3.39 8.28 18.98
C ASN A 118 2.38 8.95 19.91
N PHE A 119 1.81 8.23 20.89
CA PHE A 119 0.99 8.84 21.94
C PHE A 119 1.79 9.81 22.84
N GLY A 120 3.10 9.59 22.98
CA GLY A 120 4.02 10.46 23.74
C GLY A 120 4.53 11.69 22.98
N ARG A 121 4.05 11.93 21.75
CA ARG A 121 4.39 13.16 21.00
C ARG A 121 3.67 14.38 21.60
N PRO A 122 4.17 15.61 21.35
CA PRO A 122 3.47 16.83 21.74
C PRO A 122 2.02 16.83 21.25
N GLU A 123 1.12 17.35 22.08
CA GLU A 123 -0.33 17.26 21.85
C GLU A 123 -0.74 17.73 20.46
N LYS A 124 -0.27 18.91 20.05
CA LYS A 124 -0.54 19.48 18.72
C LYS A 124 -0.17 18.49 17.59
N GLN A 125 1.03 17.91 17.66
CA GLN A 125 1.49 16.94 16.66
C GLN A 125 0.65 15.67 16.68
N ARG A 126 0.24 15.19 17.86
CA ARG A 126 -0.60 14.00 18.00
C ARG A 126 -2.00 14.24 17.43
N VAL A 127 -2.60 15.41 17.68
CA VAL A 127 -3.89 15.82 17.11
C VAL A 127 -3.81 15.91 15.59
N ASP A 128 -2.73 16.45 15.03
CA ASP A 128 -2.50 16.50 13.58
C ASP A 128 -2.46 15.10 12.96
N LEU A 129 -1.79 14.13 13.61
CA LEU A 129 -1.78 12.73 13.15
C LEU A 129 -3.19 12.11 13.19
N PHE A 130 -3.96 12.35 14.26
CA PHE A 130 -5.34 11.87 14.34
C PHE A 130 -6.21 12.46 13.24
N ASN A 131 -6.09 13.77 12.99
CA ASN A 131 -6.85 14.43 11.92
C ASN A 131 -6.44 13.92 10.53
N HIS A 132 -5.15 13.63 10.33
CA HIS A 132 -4.67 13.01 9.10
C HIS A 132 -5.31 11.63 8.89
N MET A 133 -5.30 10.77 9.91
CA MET A 133 -5.94 9.44 9.82
C MET A 133 -7.45 9.53 9.59
N LYS A 134 -8.16 10.47 10.25
CA LYS A 134 -9.59 10.69 10.00
C LYS A 134 -9.85 11.00 8.53
N ARG A 135 -9.08 11.93 7.94
CA ARG A 135 -9.20 12.28 6.51
C ARG A 135 -8.94 11.09 5.59
N SER A 136 -7.92 10.29 5.89
CA SER A 136 -7.62 9.07 5.12
C SER A 136 -8.77 8.06 5.20
N PHE A 137 -9.31 7.79 6.40
CA PHE A 137 -10.44 6.87 6.55
C PHE A 137 -11.71 7.39 5.88
N ASP A 138 -11.99 8.68 5.97
CA ASP A 138 -13.12 9.30 5.27
C ASP A 138 -12.97 9.20 3.75
N SER A 139 -11.76 9.46 3.24
CA SER A 139 -11.48 9.35 1.81
C SER A 139 -11.69 7.92 1.31
N ILE A 140 -11.31 6.91 2.09
CA ILE A 140 -11.59 5.51 1.76
C ILE A 140 -13.10 5.24 1.81
N CYS A 141 -13.78 5.69 2.86
CA CYS A 141 -15.23 5.52 3.01
C CYS A 141 -16.02 6.20 1.89
N ASN A 142 -15.57 7.36 1.39
CA ASN A 142 -16.23 8.09 0.32
C ASN A 142 -15.98 7.49 -1.06
N ASN A 143 -14.97 6.63 -1.19
CA ASN A 143 -14.61 5.94 -2.43
C ASN A 143 -14.76 4.42 -2.28
N TRP A 144 -15.66 3.95 -1.41
CA TRP A 144 -15.76 2.53 -1.06
C TRP A 144 -16.11 1.66 -2.27
N GLU A 145 -16.89 2.16 -3.22
CA GLU A 145 -17.26 1.44 -4.45
C GLU A 145 -16.03 1.11 -5.31
N PHE A 146 -15.03 1.99 -5.33
CA PHE A 146 -13.77 1.75 -6.03
C PHE A 146 -13.05 0.53 -5.45
N TYR A 147 -12.98 0.43 -4.12
CA TYR A 147 -12.34 -0.70 -3.44
C TYR A 147 -13.13 -1.99 -3.59
N GLN A 148 -14.46 -1.93 -3.60
CA GLN A 148 -15.30 -3.08 -3.92
C GLN A 148 -15.10 -3.57 -5.35
N LYS A 149 -15.12 -2.67 -6.34
CA LYS A 149 -14.87 -3.04 -7.74
C LYS A 149 -13.49 -3.67 -7.95
N LYS A 150 -12.48 -3.23 -7.19
CA LYS A 150 -11.12 -3.79 -7.24
C LYS A 150 -10.94 -5.06 -6.39
N GLU A 151 -11.99 -5.48 -5.67
CA GLU A 151 -11.94 -6.61 -4.74
C GLU A 151 -10.88 -6.45 -3.64
N TRP A 152 -10.69 -5.19 -3.19
CA TRP A 152 -9.77 -4.82 -2.11
C TRP A 152 -10.54 -4.53 -0.82
N SER A 153 -10.07 -5.11 0.30
CA SER A 153 -10.73 -4.96 1.60
C SER A 153 -9.80 -4.35 2.64
N PHE A 154 -10.22 -3.27 3.30
CA PHE A 154 -9.44 -2.67 4.39
C PHE A 154 -9.75 -3.32 5.73
N ARG A 155 -8.70 -3.42 6.54
CA ARG A 155 -8.69 -3.94 7.90
C ARG A 155 -7.75 -3.09 8.74
N THR A 156 -8.05 -2.97 10.02
CA THR A 156 -7.16 -2.34 11.00
C THR A 156 -6.56 -3.39 11.92
N ARG A 157 -5.34 -3.13 12.36
CA ARG A 157 -4.57 -3.99 13.26
C ARG A 157 -3.87 -3.13 14.30
N GLY A 158 -3.86 -3.60 15.54
CA GLY A 158 -3.29 -2.87 16.67
C GLY A 158 -4.32 -2.65 17.76
N ASP A 159 -3.96 -1.82 18.73
CA ASP A 159 -4.80 -1.52 19.88
C ASP A 159 -5.72 -0.33 19.62
N ILE A 160 -6.66 -0.53 18.68
CA ILE A 160 -7.55 0.51 18.13
C ILE A 160 -8.34 1.24 19.23
N GLU A 161 -8.62 0.55 20.33
CA GLU A 161 -9.31 1.09 21.50
C GLU A 161 -8.58 2.26 22.17
N ARG A 162 -7.26 2.38 21.98
CA ARG A 162 -6.50 3.53 22.48
C ARG A 162 -6.72 4.80 21.68
N PHE A 163 -7.26 4.72 20.48
CA PHE A 163 -7.60 5.91 19.72
C PHE A 163 -8.81 6.63 20.32
N PRO A 164 -8.95 7.94 20.08
CA PRO A 164 -10.19 8.65 20.41
C PRO A 164 -11.40 7.94 19.78
N LYS A 165 -12.53 7.88 20.51
CA LYS A 165 -13.76 7.19 20.07
C LYS A 165 -14.15 7.51 18.62
N GLU A 166 -13.98 8.77 18.22
CA GLU A 166 -14.29 9.22 16.86
C GLU A 166 -13.43 8.55 15.78
N LEU A 167 -12.13 8.37 16.05
CA LEU A 167 -11.22 7.72 15.11
C LEU A 167 -11.49 6.21 15.06
N HIS A 168 -11.80 5.59 16.20
CA HIS A 168 -12.22 4.19 16.26
C HIS A 168 -13.48 3.94 15.43
N LYS A 169 -14.51 4.79 15.55
CA LYS A 169 -15.75 4.70 14.74
C LYS A 169 -15.47 4.77 13.24
N ARG A 170 -14.57 5.66 12.80
CA ARG A 170 -14.21 5.82 11.38
C ARG A 170 -13.43 4.61 10.86
N ALA A 171 -12.52 4.07 11.66
CA ALA A 171 -11.83 2.81 11.34
C ALA A 171 -12.84 1.66 11.13
N ALA A 172 -13.77 1.48 12.07
CA ALA A 172 -14.81 0.44 11.96
C ALA A 172 -15.72 0.65 10.73
N LYS A 173 -16.13 1.89 10.44
CA LYS A 173 -16.91 2.23 9.24
C LYS A 173 -16.16 1.88 7.95
N MET A 174 -14.87 2.20 7.89
CA MET A 174 -14.02 1.88 6.73
C MET A 174 -13.92 0.36 6.51
N GLU A 175 -13.68 -0.41 7.57
CA GLU A 175 -13.66 -1.88 7.48
C GLU A 175 -14.99 -2.43 6.98
N LEU A 176 -16.11 -1.94 7.52
CA LEU A 176 -17.45 -2.39 7.14
C LEU A 176 -17.76 -2.11 5.67
N LEU A 177 -17.52 -0.88 5.20
CA LEU A 177 -17.84 -0.48 3.83
C LEU A 177 -17.00 -1.19 2.76
N THR A 178 -15.75 -1.51 3.11
CA THR A 178 -14.81 -2.19 2.19
C THR A 178 -14.77 -3.70 2.42
N HIS A 179 -15.57 -4.24 3.34
CA HIS A 179 -15.56 -5.65 3.66
C HIS A 179 -16.02 -6.49 2.47
N GLN A 180 -15.23 -7.50 2.12
CA GLN A 180 -15.58 -8.49 1.10
C GLN A 180 -15.09 -9.86 1.52
N THR A 181 -15.98 -10.85 1.54
CA THR A 181 -15.65 -12.24 1.91
C THR A 181 -14.64 -12.87 0.94
N SER A 182 -14.78 -12.58 -0.35
CA SER A 182 -13.94 -13.09 -1.44
C SER A 182 -12.95 -12.04 -1.97
N ALA A 183 -12.49 -11.13 -1.11
CA ALA A 183 -11.53 -10.10 -1.51
C ALA A 183 -10.27 -10.73 -2.14
N LYS A 184 -9.86 -10.23 -3.31
CA LYS A 184 -8.59 -10.61 -3.95
C LYS A 184 -7.40 -10.16 -3.11
N SER A 185 -7.53 -8.99 -2.46
CA SER A 185 -6.47 -8.45 -1.60
C SER A 185 -7.01 -7.80 -0.33
N ASN A 186 -6.26 -7.95 0.76
CA ASN A 186 -6.51 -7.31 2.05
C ASN A 186 -5.46 -6.23 2.33
N ILE A 187 -5.91 -5.08 2.81
CA ILE A 187 -5.09 -3.95 3.22
C ILE A 187 -5.20 -3.77 4.72
N TYR A 188 -4.09 -3.91 5.45
CA TYR A 188 -4.01 -3.79 6.89
C TYR A 188 -3.38 -2.45 7.29
N SER A 189 -4.19 -1.53 7.83
CA SER A 189 -3.70 -0.34 8.52
C SER A 189 -3.29 -0.70 9.95
N CYS A 190 -1.99 -0.66 10.22
CA CYS A 190 -1.41 -1.01 11.52
C CYS A 190 -1.23 0.22 12.40
N GLY A 191 -2.16 0.45 13.32
CA GLY A 191 -2.07 1.55 14.28
C GLY A 191 -3.24 1.55 15.27
N PRO A 192 -3.01 1.78 16.58
CA PRO A 192 -1.73 1.87 17.27
C PRO A 192 -1.03 0.52 17.36
N TYR A 193 0.17 0.43 16.82
CA TYR A 193 0.89 -0.84 16.70
C TYR A 193 2.30 -0.77 17.29
N GLU A 194 2.68 -1.84 18.00
CA GLU A 194 4.05 -2.12 18.43
C GLU A 194 4.21 -3.63 18.59
N SER A 195 5.23 -4.22 17.97
CA SER A 195 5.40 -5.68 17.90
C SER A 195 5.49 -6.33 19.28
N ARG A 196 6.31 -5.78 20.17
CA ARG A 196 6.45 -6.25 21.55
C ARG A 196 5.10 -6.26 22.27
N HIS A 197 4.32 -5.19 22.12
CA HIS A 197 3.02 -5.08 22.75
C HIS A 197 2.04 -6.14 22.22
N GLN A 198 2.05 -6.42 20.91
CA GLN A 198 1.21 -7.46 20.31
C GLN A 198 1.57 -8.86 20.80
N ILE A 199 2.86 -9.18 20.90
CA ILE A 199 3.33 -10.47 21.44
C ILE A 199 2.92 -10.63 22.90
N THR A 200 3.09 -9.59 23.72
CA THR A 200 2.65 -9.61 25.12
C THR A 200 1.14 -9.80 25.23
N ARG A 201 0.34 -9.06 24.45
CA ARG A 201 -1.12 -9.19 24.46
C ARG A 201 -1.55 -10.60 24.06
N MET A 202 -0.94 -11.17 23.02
CA MET A 202 -1.19 -12.55 22.59
C MET A 202 -0.88 -13.53 23.73
N ALA A 203 0.28 -13.42 24.38
CA ALA A 203 0.64 -14.30 25.50
C ALA A 203 -0.37 -14.19 26.66
N VAL A 204 -0.79 -12.98 27.02
CA VAL A 204 -1.81 -12.76 28.06
C VAL A 204 -3.16 -13.37 27.64
N THR A 205 -3.60 -13.19 26.40
CA THR A 205 -4.83 -13.80 25.88
C THR A 205 -4.77 -15.33 25.92
N LEU A 206 -3.62 -15.93 25.58
CA LEU A 206 -3.43 -17.37 25.68
C LEU A 206 -3.49 -17.85 27.14
N CYS A 207 -2.85 -17.15 28.07
CA CYS A 207 -2.93 -17.48 29.50
C CYS A 207 -4.37 -17.43 30.03
N HIS A 208 -5.15 -16.41 29.63
CA HIS A 208 -6.56 -16.34 29.98
C HIS A 208 -7.36 -17.50 29.37
N ALA A 209 -7.15 -17.82 28.10
CA ALA A 209 -7.83 -18.93 27.44
C ALA A 209 -7.50 -20.29 28.11
N VAL A 210 -6.26 -20.51 28.55
CA VAL A 210 -5.88 -21.71 29.31
C VAL A 210 -6.55 -21.73 30.68
N ARG A 211 -6.50 -20.61 31.43
CA ARG A 211 -7.14 -20.50 32.74
C ARG A 211 -8.65 -20.73 32.67
N ASP A 212 -9.28 -20.25 31.60
CA ASP A 212 -10.73 -20.35 31.39
C ASP A 212 -11.12 -21.70 30.72
N GLY A 213 -10.18 -22.64 30.53
CA GLY A 213 -10.42 -23.98 30.01
C GLY A 213 -10.73 -24.06 28.51
N LEU A 214 -10.50 -22.97 27.77
CA LEU A 214 -10.73 -22.89 26.31
C LEU A 214 -9.57 -23.50 25.50
N LEU A 215 -8.38 -23.61 26.09
CA LEU A 215 -7.19 -24.17 25.48
C LEU A 215 -6.44 -25.04 26.49
N GLU A 216 -5.95 -26.18 26.02
CA GLU A 216 -5.02 -27.01 26.78
C GLU A 216 -3.58 -26.56 26.52
N PRO A 217 -2.76 -26.37 27.57
CA PRO A 217 -1.34 -26.12 27.40
C PRO A 217 -0.68 -27.38 26.80
N ARG A 218 -0.02 -27.22 25.65
CA ARG A 218 0.77 -28.28 25.00
C ARG A 218 2.26 -28.03 25.15
#